data_AF-A0A6V8LE83-F1
#
_entry.id   AF-A0A6V8LE83-F1
#
_cell.length_a   1.000
_cell.length_b   1.000
_cell.length_c   1.000
_cell.angle_alpha   90.00
_cell.angle_beta   90.00
_cell.angle_gamma   90.00
#
_symmetry.space_group_name_H-M   'P 1'
#
loop_
_entity.id
_entity.type
_entity.pdbx_description
1 polymer ?
#
loop_
_entity_poly.entity_id
_entity_poly.type
_entity_poly.pdbx_seq_one_letter_code
_entity_poly.pdbx_strand_id
1 'polypeptide(L)'
;MYGSSKAGLDAFYTGLGYWLEGSGVRVVVVRPGQVRTRMTAGLREQPLTTTPEAVAEVVVRAVWAGRRQVWVPGRLRPVMVVLRHLPGPLFRRLGR
;
A
#
# COMPACT_ATOMS: atom_id res chain seq x y z
N MET A 1 14.14 5.80 -7.41
CA MET A 1 13.56 5.06 -8.55
C MET A 1 12.46 4.09 -8.12
N TYR A 2 12.71 3.11 -7.24
CA TYR A 2 11.67 2.15 -6.83
C TYR A 2 10.38 2.81 -6.30
N GLY A 3 10.51 3.78 -5.39
CA GLY A 3 9.36 4.47 -4.78
C GLY A 3 8.50 5.24 -5.78
N SER A 4 9.11 5.96 -6.73
CA SER A 4 8.39 6.71 -7.76
C SER A 4 7.67 5.77 -8.73
N SER A 5 8.29 4.65 -9.11
CA SER A 5 7.63 3.64 -9.96
C SER A 5 6.42 3.02 -9.26
N LYS A 6 6.53 2.66 -7.96
CA LYS A 6 5.40 2.12 -7.20
C LYS A 6 4.28 3.15 -7.01
N ALA A 7 4.61 4.42 -6.77
CA ALA A 7 3.62 5.49 -6.69
C ALA A 7 2.89 5.73 -8.03
N GLY A 8 3.61 5.66 -9.16
CA GLY A 8 3.02 5.75 -10.49
C GLY A 8 2.02 4.62 -10.78
N LEU A 9 2.39 3.38 -10.48
CA LEU A 9 1.48 2.23 -10.62
C LEU A 9 0.26 2.36 -9.70
N ASP A 10 0.47 2.83 -8.47
CA ASP A 10 -0.61 3.05 -7.51
C ASP A 10 -1.67 4.03 -8.04
N ALA A 11 -1.23 5.18 -8.54
CA ALA A 11 -2.10 6.20 -9.12
C ALA A 11 -2.81 5.67 -10.38
N PHE A 12 -2.06 5.01 -11.28
CA PHE A 12 -2.59 4.45 -12.52
C PHE A 12 -3.71 3.43 -12.27
N TYR A 13 -3.46 2.40 -11.46
CA TYR A 13 -4.46 1.36 -11.20
C TYR A 13 -5.63 1.86 -10.36
N THR A 14 -5.40 2.84 -9.47
CA THR A 14 -6.49 3.52 -8.77
C THR A 14 -7.41 4.21 -9.75
N GLY A 15 -6.87 4.98 -10.71
CA GLY A 15 -7.63 5.63 -11.78
C GLY A 15 -8.35 4.65 -12.68
N LEU A 16 -7.66 3.60 -13.14
CA LEU A 16 -8.23 2.53 -13.96
C LEU A 16 -9.44 1.88 -13.27
N GLY A 17 -9.37 1.67 -11.96
CA GLY A 17 -10.48 1.12 -11.19
C GLY A 17 -11.71 2.02 -11.10
N TYR A 18 -11.58 3.35 -11.29
CA TYR A 18 -12.75 4.25 -11.48
C TYR A 18 -13.26 4.18 -12.91
N TRP A 19 -12.36 4.13 -13.90
CA TRP A 19 -12.73 4.10 -15.31
C TRP A 19 -13.50 2.83 -15.70
N LEU A 20 -13.21 1.72 -15.04
CA LEU A 20 -13.90 0.43 -15.24
C LEU A 20 -15.18 0.27 -14.41
N GLU A 21 -15.62 1.30 -13.70
CA GLU A 21 -16.86 1.23 -12.91
C GLU A 21 -18.06 0.92 -13.83
N GLY A 22 -18.87 -0.07 -13.46
CA GLY A 22 -20.00 -0.56 -14.28
C GLY A 22 -19.65 -1.60 -15.36
N SER A 23 -18.36 -1.86 -15.64
CA SER A 23 -17.94 -2.85 -16.65
C SER A 23 -18.02 -4.33 -16.21
N GLY A 24 -18.28 -4.58 -14.92
CA GLY A 24 -18.15 -5.92 -14.32
C GLY A 24 -16.72 -6.32 -13.96
N VAL A 25 -15.69 -5.57 -14.40
CA VAL A 25 -14.29 -5.78 -14.03
C VAL A 25 -13.95 -4.99 -12.77
N ARG A 26 -13.19 -5.61 -11.86
CA ARG A 26 -12.74 -4.98 -10.61
C ARG A 26 -11.22 -4.95 -10.52
N VAL A 27 -10.69 -3.77 -10.16
CA VAL A 27 -9.26 -3.56 -9.88
C VAL A 27 -9.08 -3.40 -8.38
N VAL A 28 -8.15 -4.17 -7.80
CA VAL A 28 -7.79 -4.12 -6.38
C VAL A 28 -6.35 -3.63 -6.22
N VAL A 29 -6.17 -2.44 -5.63
CA VAL A 29 -4.84 -1.90 -5.35
C VAL A 29 -4.38 -2.33 -3.95
N VAL A 30 -3.26 -3.03 -3.88
CA VAL A 30 -2.70 -3.57 -2.63
C VAL A 30 -1.47 -2.76 -2.23
N ARG A 31 -1.49 -2.22 -1.01
CA ARG A 31 -0.42 -1.39 -0.45
C ARG A 31 0.22 -2.05 0.77
N PRO A 32 1.18 -2.95 0.57
CA PRO A 32 1.89 -3.56 1.68
C PRO A 32 2.97 -2.60 2.23
N GLY A 33 3.24 -2.71 3.54
CA GLY A 33 4.49 -2.24 4.14
C GLY A 33 5.65 -3.18 3.81
N GLN A 34 6.72 -3.11 4.60
CA GLN A 34 7.82 -4.06 4.46
C GLN A 34 7.35 -5.49 4.76
N VAL A 35 7.76 -6.44 3.93
CA VAL A 35 7.37 -7.85 4.03
C VAL A 35 8.61 -8.69 4.24
N ARG A 36 8.62 -9.60 5.23
CA ARG A 36 9.73 -10.53 5.50
C ARG A 36 9.85 -11.58 4.39
N THR A 37 10.63 -11.26 3.38
CA THR A 37 10.90 -12.14 2.23
C THR A 37 12.40 -12.41 2.11
N ARG A 38 12.79 -13.38 1.27
CA ARG A 38 14.21 -13.59 0.91
C ARG A 38 14.87 -12.33 0.36
N MET A 39 14.12 -11.50 -0.38
CA MET A 39 14.60 -10.24 -0.95
C MET A 39 14.89 -9.17 0.11
N THR A 40 14.30 -9.26 1.30
CA THR A 40 14.42 -8.24 2.37
C THR A 40 15.18 -8.73 3.59
N ALA A 41 15.75 -9.94 3.58
CA ALA A 41 16.34 -10.58 4.75
C ALA A 41 17.53 -9.83 5.39
N GLY A 42 18.21 -8.98 4.62
CA GLY A 42 19.30 -8.11 5.12
C GLY A 42 18.90 -6.65 5.35
N LEU A 43 17.62 -6.30 5.18
CA LEU A 43 17.15 -4.93 5.40
C LEU A 43 16.77 -4.74 6.87
N ARG A 44 17.05 -3.56 7.42
CA ARG A 44 16.56 -3.15 8.74
C ARG A 44 15.03 -3.26 8.77
N GLU A 45 14.48 -3.90 9.79
CA GLU A 45 13.03 -3.97 9.96
C GLU A 45 12.47 -2.57 10.24
N GLN A 46 11.47 -2.18 9.45
CA GLN A 46 10.68 -0.99 9.69
C GLN A 46 9.52 -1.33 10.64
N PRO A 47 9.01 -0.34 11.39
CA PRO A 47 7.76 -0.51 12.13
C PRO A 47 6.67 -1.05 11.21
N LEU A 48 5.84 -1.94 11.75
CA LEU A 48 4.71 -2.55 11.05
C LEU A 48 5.10 -3.53 9.92
N THR A 49 6.33 -4.03 9.91
CA THR A 49 6.77 -5.13 9.02
C THR A 49 5.87 -6.37 9.18
N THR A 50 5.47 -6.97 8.06
CA THR A 50 4.52 -8.09 7.97
C THR A 50 5.14 -9.35 7.33
N THR A 51 4.40 -10.45 7.28
CA THR A 51 4.81 -11.68 6.58
C THR A 51 4.13 -11.81 5.20
N PRO A 52 4.70 -12.59 4.26
CA PRO A 52 4.08 -12.87 2.97
C PRO A 52 2.68 -13.50 3.08
N GLU A 53 2.49 -14.38 4.06
CA GLU A 53 1.23 -15.10 4.31
C GLU A 53 0.12 -14.13 4.71
N ALA A 54 0.43 -13.18 5.59
CA ALA A 54 -0.52 -12.14 6.00
C ALA A 54 -0.90 -11.23 4.83
N VAL A 55 0.04 -10.94 3.90
CA VAL A 55 -0.28 -10.21 2.67
C VAL A 55 -1.19 -11.04 1.78
N ALA A 56 -0.86 -12.31 1.55
CA ALA A 56 -1.66 -13.21 0.72
C ALA A 56 -3.09 -13.35 1.23
N GLU A 57 -3.27 -13.56 2.54
CA GLU A 57 -4.60 -13.66 3.16
C GLU A 57 -5.44 -12.41 2.92
N VAL A 58 -4.86 -11.22 3.15
CA VAL A 58 -5.58 -9.95 2.93
C VAL A 58 -5.89 -9.74 1.46
N VAL A 59 -4.99 -10.10 0.54
CA VAL A 59 -5.22 -9.99 -0.91
C VAL A 59 -6.37 -10.87 -1.35
N VAL A 60 -6.36 -12.15 -0.97
CA VAL A 60 -7.43 -13.11 -1.31
C VAL A 60 -8.77 -12.60 -0.79
N ARG A 61 -8.83 -12.19 0.48
CA ARG A 61 -10.05 -11.61 1.06
C ARG A 61 -10.50 -10.34 0.35
N ALA A 62 -9.57 -9.48 -0.06
CA ALA A 62 -9.89 -8.23 -0.75
C ALA A 62 -10.53 -8.48 -2.12
N VAL A 63 -10.03 -9.46 -2.86
CA VAL A 63 -10.57 -9.87 -4.16
C VAL A 63 -11.99 -10.40 -4.00
N TRP A 64 -12.20 -11.37 -3.09
CA TRP A 64 -13.53 -11.96 -2.83
C TRP A 64 -14.54 -10.94 -2.32
N ALA A 65 -14.12 -10.05 -1.40
CA ALA A 65 -14.99 -9.01 -0.84
C ALA A 65 -15.18 -7.82 -1.78
N GLY A 66 -14.61 -7.85 -2.98
CA GLY A 66 -14.78 -6.79 -3.96
C GLY A 66 -14.22 -5.43 -3.54
N ARG A 67 -13.16 -5.42 -2.73
CA ARG A 67 -12.51 -4.19 -2.29
C ARG A 67 -11.81 -3.52 -3.47
N ARG A 68 -11.71 -2.19 -3.43
CA ARG A 68 -10.97 -1.41 -4.43
C ARG A 68 -9.51 -1.18 -4.03
N GLN A 69 -9.26 -1.16 -2.71
CA GLN A 69 -7.95 -0.85 -2.17
C GLN A 69 -7.79 -1.45 -0.77
N VAL A 70 -6.62 -2.02 -0.48
CA VAL A 70 -6.27 -2.55 0.84
C VAL A 70 -4.84 -2.21 1.24
N TRP A 71 -4.61 -2.07 2.55
CA TRP A 71 -3.31 -1.81 3.15
C TRP A 71 -2.90 -3.01 4.01
N VAL A 72 -1.62 -3.39 3.98
CA VAL A 72 -1.12 -4.53 4.77
C VAL A 72 0.15 -4.16 5.54
N PRO A 73 0.12 -4.15 6.89
CA PRO A 73 -1.05 -4.31 7.75
C PRO A 73 -1.99 -3.10 7.65
N GLY A 74 -3.29 -3.30 7.94
CA GLY A 74 -4.32 -2.25 7.78
C GLY A 74 -4.04 -0.95 8.55
N ARG A 75 -3.29 -1.04 9.66
CA ARG A 75 -2.78 0.09 10.44
C ARG A 75 -1.87 1.05 9.68
N LEU A 76 -1.32 0.67 8.52
CA LEU A 76 -0.57 1.59 7.64
C LEU A 76 -1.46 2.65 7.02
N ARG A 77 -2.74 2.37 6.80
CA ARG A 77 -3.67 3.34 6.20
C ARG A 77 -3.73 4.66 6.98
N PRO A 78 -4.06 4.67 8.29
CA PRO A 78 -4.10 5.92 9.05
C PRO A 78 -2.72 6.60 9.12
N VAL A 79 -1.63 5.84 9.23
CA VAL A 79 -0.26 6.40 9.22
C VAL A 79 -0.01 7.19 7.93
N MET A 80 -0.31 6.60 6.77
CA MET A 80 -0.08 7.25 5.49
C MET A 80 -1.03 8.41 5.23
N VAL A 81 -2.26 8.38 5.77
CA VAL A 81 -3.17 9.51 5.75
C VAL A 81 -2.59 10.67 6.54
N VAL A 82 -2.13 10.43 7.78
CA VAL A 82 -1.49 11.46 8.62
C VAL A 82 -0.29 12.06 7.91
N LEU A 83 0.61 11.22 7.36
CA LEU A 83 1.79 11.69 6.64
C LEU A 83 1.44 12.51 5.39
N ARG A 84 0.40 12.11 4.64
CA ARG A 84 -0.05 12.83 3.44
C ARG A 84 -0.61 14.22 3.75
N HIS A 85 -1.26 14.38 4.90
CA HIS A 85 -1.85 15.65 5.32
C HIS A 85 -0.95 16.48 6.23
N LEU A 86 0.24 15.98 6.56
CA LEU A 86 1.19 16.69 7.38
C LEU A 86 1.77 17.90 6.61
N PRO A 87 1.66 19.13 7.13
CA PRO A 87 2.25 20.31 6.51
C PRO A 87 3.76 20.16 6.28
N GLY A 88 4.25 20.68 5.15
CA GLY A 88 5.66 20.58 4.74
C GLY A 88 6.68 20.96 5.82
N PRO A 89 6.49 22.03 6.63
CA PRO A 89 7.41 22.36 7.71
C PRO A 89 7.55 21.28 8.79
N LEU A 90 6.44 20.60 9.14
CA LEU A 90 6.43 19.50 10.11
C LEU A 90 7.02 18.24 9.48
N PHE A 91 6.68 17.95 8.22
CA PHE A 91 7.24 16.81 7.50
C PHE A 91 8.77 16.87 7.42
N ARG A 92 9.35 18.05 7.16
CA ARG A 92 10.81 18.25 7.14
C ARG A 92 11.49 17.98 8.48
N ARG A 93 10.77 18.04 9.61
CA ARG A 93 11.33 17.72 10.94
C ARG A 93 11.45 16.22 11.18
N LEU A 94 10.73 15.37 10.44
CA LEU A 94 10.81 13.91 10.57
C LEU A 94 12.05 13.32 9.87
N GLY A 95 12.66 14.08 8.95
CA GLY A 95 13.85 13.66 8.20
C GLY A 95 15.16 14.23 8.72
N ARG A 96 15.13 14.92 9.87
CA ARG A 96 16.32 15.35 10.63
C ARG A 96 16.42 14.47 11.87
#